data_AF-A0A349JNV8-F1
#
_entry.id   AF-A0A349JNV8-F1
#
_cell.length_a   1.000
_cell.length_b   1.000
_cell.length_c   1.000
_cell.angle_alpha   90.00
_cell.angle_beta   90.00
_cell.angle_gamma   90.00
#
_symmetry.space_group_name_H-M   'P 1'
#
loop_
_entity.id
_entity.type
_entity.pdbx_description
1 polymer ?
#
loop_
_entity_poly.entity_id
_entity_poly.type
_entity_poly.pdbx_seq_one_letter_code
_entity_poly.pdbx_strand_id
1 'polypeptide(L)'
;MNYDIFDEQYYLSQYPWVKPAIDAGIVKSGLEHFEKFGQAAGLTKVSRYFDEATYLANNPELAPFVRTVNPNAPFATGLDHFIQFGYEEGRTRVSPEYDETFYLANNRYLLPFIQNGTFKDGYQHFVKFGAKERRFGTSFFETEYLKKNPDIVPFVNSGTFTTGREHYMKFGQFEPSRSATFVGTSGNDIVPGIGTENVEIIGVKVSVEYAYGARSYDSGGSNEFDTLIGGIGRDKFVLGDYQLFARNLPSPLAELYIGPGFATIQNFTKGQDSIQFFGSLAHYILFPINNNRDLAIQTERFDTVAVIEGGGNLSLNLLPGSSPTKFLLG
;
A
#
# COMPACT_ATOMS: atom_id res chain seq x y z
N MET A 1 -6.09 2.03 29.16
CA MET A 1 -5.63 2.98 28.13
C MET A 1 -4.40 2.39 27.49
N ASN A 2 -4.37 2.35 26.16
CA ASN A 2 -3.28 1.82 25.36
C ASN A 2 -2.64 2.97 24.55
N TYR A 3 -1.34 3.19 24.73
CA TYR A 3 -0.56 4.21 24.03
C TYR A 3 0.47 3.61 23.06
N ASP A 4 0.30 2.34 22.65
CA ASP A 4 1.20 1.63 21.72
C ASP A 4 1.34 2.35 20.37
N ILE A 5 0.32 3.13 19.98
CA ILE A 5 0.32 3.92 18.75
C ILE A 5 1.11 5.24 18.87
N PHE A 6 1.43 5.70 20.08
CA PHE A 6 1.99 7.02 20.31
C PHE A 6 3.39 7.16 19.69
N ASP A 7 3.55 8.14 18.82
CA ASP A 7 4.78 8.48 18.14
C ASP A 7 5.26 9.84 18.64
N GLU A 8 6.27 9.82 19.52
CA GLU A 8 6.83 11.02 20.15
C GLU A 8 7.32 12.06 19.13
N GLN A 9 8.03 11.61 18.09
CA GLN A 9 8.56 12.53 17.08
C GLN A 9 7.43 13.15 16.26
N TYR A 10 6.46 12.33 15.85
CA TYR A 10 5.30 12.83 15.13
C TYR A 10 4.47 13.78 15.98
N TYR A 11 4.16 13.43 17.23
CA TYR A 11 3.40 14.28 18.14
C TYR A 11 4.05 15.67 18.33
N LEU A 12 5.37 15.71 18.58
CA LEU A 12 6.09 16.97 18.73
C LEU A 12 6.21 17.77 17.43
N SER A 13 6.16 17.10 16.27
CA SER A 13 6.06 17.81 14.98
C SER A 13 4.71 18.49 14.78
N GLN A 14 3.63 17.88 15.27
CA GLN A 14 2.27 18.39 15.14
C GLN A 14 1.94 19.43 16.20
N TYR A 15 2.58 19.34 17.37
CA TYR A 15 2.42 20.26 18.49
C TYR A 15 3.78 20.80 18.94
N PRO A 16 4.48 21.59 18.10
CA PRO A 16 5.84 22.06 18.41
C PRO A 16 5.89 22.97 19.65
N TRP A 17 4.76 23.56 20.02
CA TRP A 17 4.58 24.36 21.23
C TRP A 17 4.69 23.56 22.54
N VAL A 18 4.71 22.22 22.47
CA VAL A 18 4.97 21.34 23.64
C VAL A 18 6.45 21.34 24.03
N LYS A 19 7.35 21.57 23.07
CA LYS A 19 8.81 21.48 23.29
C LYS A 19 9.33 22.38 24.41
N PRO A 20 8.93 23.66 24.54
CA PRO A 20 9.34 24.50 25.67
C PRO A 20 8.97 23.92 27.05
N ALA A 21 7.83 23.22 27.17
CA ALA A 21 7.44 22.60 28.43
C ALA A 21 8.32 21.39 28.80
N ILE A 22 8.78 20.65 27.78
CA ILE A 22 9.75 19.56 27.94
C ILE A 22 11.11 20.12 28.33
N ASP A 23 11.60 21.14 27.61
CA ASP A 23 12.90 21.76 27.85
C ASP A 23 12.98 22.41 29.24
N ALA A 24 11.86 22.95 29.74
CA ALA A 24 11.72 23.49 31.10
C ALA A 24 11.52 22.43 32.19
N GLY A 25 11.40 21.14 31.83
CA GLY A 25 11.18 20.03 32.78
C GLY A 25 9.79 20.01 33.42
N ILE A 26 8.80 20.72 32.86
CA ILE A 26 7.41 20.73 33.34
C ILE A 26 6.73 19.37 33.04
N VAL A 27 7.11 18.77 31.91
CA VAL A 27 6.76 17.41 31.47
C VAL A 27 8.03 16.75 30.95
N LYS A 28 8.14 15.42 31.02
CA LYS A 28 9.34 14.67 30.63
C LYS A 28 9.34 14.26 29.15
N SER A 29 8.17 14.23 28.52
CA SER A 29 7.98 13.82 27.13
C SER A 29 6.68 14.38 26.53
N GLY A 30 6.55 14.27 25.22
CA GLY A 30 5.30 14.49 24.50
C GLY A 30 4.21 13.52 24.95
N LEU A 31 4.55 12.26 25.24
CA LEU A 31 3.61 11.30 25.81
C LEU A 31 3.06 11.79 27.16
N GLU A 32 3.91 12.23 28.09
CA GLU A 32 3.43 12.75 29.38
C GLU A 32 2.58 14.02 29.21
N HIS A 33 2.94 14.89 28.25
CA HIS A 33 2.10 16.04 27.90
C HIS A 33 0.73 15.59 27.37
N PHE A 34 0.68 14.60 26.49
CA PHE A 34 -0.57 14.07 25.94
C PHE A 34 -1.44 13.47 27.04
N GLU A 35 -0.89 12.63 27.90
CA GLU A 35 -1.62 11.99 29.01
C GLU A 35 -2.21 13.02 29.99
N LYS A 36 -1.42 14.03 30.37
CA LYS A 36 -1.85 15.04 31.36
C LYS A 36 -2.77 16.11 30.80
N PHE A 37 -2.55 16.51 29.55
CA PHE A 37 -3.18 17.70 28.97
C PHE A 37 -3.78 17.43 27.59
N GLY A 38 -3.02 16.81 26.70
CA GLY A 38 -3.40 16.68 25.29
C GLY A 38 -4.66 15.86 25.05
N GLN A 39 -4.88 14.77 25.78
CA GLN A 39 -6.05 13.91 25.64
C GLN A 39 -7.34 14.69 25.98
N ALA A 40 -7.35 15.40 27.11
CA ALA A 40 -8.47 16.24 27.52
C ALA A 40 -8.67 17.45 26.60
N ALA A 41 -7.57 18.02 26.09
CA ALA A 41 -7.56 19.13 25.13
C ALA A 41 -7.93 18.73 23.68
N GLY A 42 -8.17 17.44 23.42
CA GLY A 42 -8.60 16.94 22.12
C GLY A 42 -7.49 16.88 21.06
N LEU A 43 -6.24 16.71 21.47
CA LEU A 43 -5.10 16.61 20.56
C LEU A 43 -5.01 15.21 19.95
N THR A 44 -5.51 15.01 18.74
CA THR A 44 -5.64 13.66 18.14
C THR A 44 -4.47 13.18 17.29
N LYS A 45 -3.61 14.09 16.85
CA LYS A 45 -2.41 13.76 16.06
C LYS A 45 -1.28 13.15 16.89
N VAL A 46 -1.48 11.93 17.39
CA VAL A 46 -0.53 11.20 18.24
C VAL A 46 0.34 10.21 17.48
N SER A 47 -0.05 9.85 16.26
CA SER A 47 0.63 8.85 15.44
C SER A 47 0.41 9.12 13.97
N ARG A 48 1.33 8.62 13.14
CA ARG A 48 1.12 8.54 11.70
C ARG A 48 0.00 7.57 11.31
N TYR A 49 -0.29 6.60 12.19
CA TYR A 49 -1.17 5.48 11.88
C TYR A 49 -2.54 5.57 12.55
N PHE A 50 -2.90 6.74 13.06
CA PHE A 50 -4.25 7.03 13.55
C PHE A 50 -4.77 8.35 12.97
N ASP A 51 -5.94 8.31 12.35
CA ASP A 51 -6.68 9.47 11.85
C ASP A 51 -8.10 9.46 12.43
N GLU A 52 -8.44 10.48 13.22
CA GLU A 52 -9.72 10.53 13.93
C GLU A 52 -10.91 10.55 12.95
N ALA A 53 -10.78 11.28 11.84
CA ALA A 53 -11.85 11.36 10.85
C ALA A 53 -12.14 9.99 10.23
N THR A 54 -11.09 9.24 9.86
CA THR A 54 -11.19 7.87 9.36
C THR A 54 -11.78 6.95 10.41
N TYR A 55 -11.33 7.06 11.67
CA TYR A 55 -11.86 6.23 12.74
C TYR A 55 -13.36 6.47 12.97
N LEU A 56 -13.81 7.73 13.04
CA LEU A 56 -15.23 8.04 13.22
C LEU A 56 -16.07 7.69 12.00
N ALA A 57 -15.55 7.87 10.78
CA ALA A 57 -16.25 7.50 9.55
C ALA A 57 -16.50 5.98 9.46
N ASN A 58 -15.57 5.17 9.97
CA ASN A 58 -15.71 3.71 10.02
C ASN A 58 -16.48 3.20 11.25
N ASN A 59 -16.81 4.09 12.20
CA ASN A 59 -17.48 3.76 13.45
C ASN A 59 -18.55 4.83 13.76
N PRO A 60 -19.57 4.99 12.88
CA PRO A 60 -20.56 6.06 13.00
C PRO A 60 -21.40 5.97 14.28
N GLU A 61 -21.48 4.80 14.90
CA GLU A 61 -22.14 4.60 16.20
C GLU A 61 -21.43 5.32 17.36
N LEU A 62 -20.17 5.72 17.20
CA LEU A 62 -19.43 6.49 18.19
C LEU A 62 -19.78 7.99 18.17
N ALA A 63 -20.40 8.49 17.10
CA ALA A 63 -20.67 9.91 16.93
C ALA A 63 -21.42 10.56 18.13
N PRO A 64 -22.44 9.93 18.75
CA PRO A 64 -23.10 10.48 19.94
C PRO A 64 -22.21 10.51 21.19
N PHE A 65 -21.11 9.75 21.22
CA PHE A 65 -20.25 9.56 22.39
C PHE A 65 -18.95 10.38 22.37
N VAL A 66 -18.71 11.15 21.30
CA VAL A 66 -17.47 11.93 21.13
C VAL A 66 -17.73 13.44 21.11
N ARG A 67 -16.96 14.21 21.88
CA ARG A 67 -17.16 15.67 22.05
C ARG A 67 -16.89 16.51 20.81
N THR A 68 -16.11 16.03 19.86
CA THR A 68 -15.94 16.68 18.55
C THR A 68 -17.23 16.69 17.71
N VAL A 69 -18.23 15.87 18.08
CA VAL A 69 -19.54 15.79 17.43
C VAL A 69 -20.69 16.16 18.40
N ASN A 70 -20.64 15.70 19.65
CA ASN A 70 -21.63 15.98 20.70
C ASN A 70 -20.94 16.55 21.95
N PRO A 71 -21.03 17.87 22.23
CA PRO A 71 -20.29 18.52 23.32
C PRO A 71 -20.47 17.93 24.73
N ASN A 72 -21.58 17.22 25.00
CA ASN A 72 -21.88 16.61 26.30
C ASN A 72 -21.40 15.16 26.43
N ALA A 73 -20.68 14.66 25.43
CA ALA A 73 -20.33 13.26 25.34
C ALA A 73 -19.14 12.86 26.26
N PRO A 74 -19.05 11.57 26.64
CA PRO A 74 -18.03 11.11 27.59
C PRO A 74 -16.61 11.20 27.03
N PHE A 75 -16.40 10.88 25.75
CA PHE A 75 -15.08 10.88 25.13
C PHE A 75 -14.71 12.26 24.59
N ALA A 76 -13.48 12.71 24.85
CA ALA A 76 -12.99 13.97 24.29
C ALA A 76 -12.97 13.95 22.75
N THR A 77 -12.52 12.82 22.19
CA THR A 77 -12.25 12.62 20.76
C THR A 77 -12.49 11.15 20.38
N GLY A 78 -12.52 10.85 19.09
CA GLY A 78 -12.50 9.47 18.61
C GLY A 78 -11.20 8.75 19.04
N LEU A 79 -10.08 9.47 19.12
CA LEU A 79 -8.83 8.92 19.67
C LEU A 79 -9.01 8.47 21.12
N ASP A 80 -9.71 9.26 21.94
CA ASP A 80 -9.96 8.96 23.35
C ASP A 80 -10.74 7.64 23.52
N HIS A 81 -11.78 7.42 22.69
CA HIS A 81 -12.44 6.12 22.63
C HIS A 81 -11.49 5.01 22.15
N PHE A 82 -10.69 5.26 21.11
CA PHE A 82 -9.78 4.26 20.56
C PHE A 82 -8.75 3.75 21.58
N ILE A 83 -8.07 4.64 22.30
CA ILE A 83 -7.05 4.26 23.30
C ILE A 83 -7.66 3.61 24.54
N GLN A 84 -8.93 3.89 24.88
CA GLN A 84 -9.61 3.29 26.02
C GLN A 84 -10.22 1.93 25.68
N PHE A 85 -10.82 1.81 24.49
CA PHE A 85 -11.64 0.67 24.09
C PHE A 85 -11.27 0.15 22.70
N GLY A 86 -11.27 1.02 21.68
CA GLY A 86 -11.18 0.60 20.28
C GLY A 86 -9.96 -0.26 19.92
N TYR A 87 -8.80 0.01 20.53
CA TYR A 87 -7.60 -0.81 20.38
C TYR A 87 -7.83 -2.22 20.92
N GLU A 88 -8.48 -2.33 22.10
CA GLU A 88 -8.76 -3.62 22.71
C GLU A 88 -9.91 -4.37 22.02
N GLU A 89 -10.81 -3.65 21.36
CA GLU A 89 -11.89 -4.21 20.52
C GLU A 89 -11.38 -4.72 19.16
N GLY A 90 -10.12 -4.50 18.80
CA GLY A 90 -9.55 -4.91 17.51
C GLY A 90 -10.03 -4.03 16.34
N ARG A 91 -10.31 -2.75 16.59
CA ARG A 91 -10.69 -1.81 15.53
C ARG A 91 -9.44 -1.35 14.76
N THR A 92 -9.21 -1.94 13.59
CA THR A 92 -8.00 -1.68 12.78
C THR A 92 -8.19 -0.63 11.69
N ARG A 93 -9.43 -0.28 11.34
CA ARG A 93 -9.77 0.74 10.31
C ARG A 93 -9.66 2.16 10.88
N VAL A 94 -8.45 2.53 11.29
CA VAL A 94 -8.18 3.77 12.05
C VAL A 94 -7.39 4.81 11.25
N SER A 95 -6.82 4.45 10.11
CA SER A 95 -6.06 5.37 9.25
C SER A 95 -6.09 4.90 7.80
N PRO A 96 -6.05 5.80 6.81
CA PRO A 96 -5.86 5.45 5.40
C PRO A 96 -4.48 4.84 5.12
N GLU A 97 -3.54 4.98 6.06
CA GLU A 97 -2.15 4.51 5.96
C GLU A 97 -1.96 3.05 6.37
N TYR A 98 -3.06 2.36 6.69
CA TYR A 98 -3.04 0.95 7.08
C TYR A 98 -4.30 0.21 6.59
N ASP A 99 -4.09 -0.98 6.04
CA ASP A 99 -5.11 -1.94 5.63
C ASP A 99 -4.78 -3.30 6.26
N GLU A 100 -5.62 -3.75 7.19
CA GLU A 100 -5.44 -5.01 7.92
C GLU A 100 -5.44 -6.23 6.98
N THR A 101 -6.33 -6.24 5.99
CA THR A 101 -6.47 -7.36 5.06
C THR A 101 -5.21 -7.48 4.21
N PHE A 102 -4.77 -6.37 3.61
CA PHE A 102 -3.52 -6.33 2.86
C PHE A 102 -2.31 -6.68 3.73
N TYR A 103 -2.21 -6.09 4.92
CA TYR A 103 -1.06 -6.28 5.79
C TYR A 103 -0.90 -7.75 6.22
N LEU A 104 -1.98 -8.42 6.61
CA LEU A 104 -1.93 -9.84 6.96
C LEU A 104 -1.66 -10.74 5.76
N ALA A 105 -2.24 -10.44 4.59
CA ALA A 105 -1.98 -11.18 3.36
C ALA A 105 -0.52 -11.02 2.89
N ASN A 106 0.08 -9.85 3.06
CA ASN A 106 1.49 -9.61 2.76
C ASN A 106 2.44 -10.23 3.80
N ASN A 107 1.95 -10.45 5.03
CA ASN A 107 2.73 -10.94 6.18
C ASN A 107 2.14 -12.22 6.79
N ARG A 108 1.78 -13.21 5.95
CA ARG A 108 1.08 -14.44 6.39
C ARG A 108 1.77 -15.23 7.50
N TYR A 109 3.09 -15.09 7.64
CA TYR A 109 3.83 -15.72 8.73
C TYR A 109 3.43 -15.18 10.12
N LEU A 110 2.70 -14.05 10.20
CA LEU A 110 2.12 -13.51 11.44
C LEU A 110 0.88 -14.26 11.92
N LEU A 111 0.19 -15.00 11.05
CA LEU A 111 -1.08 -15.66 11.40
C LEU A 111 -0.97 -16.57 12.63
N PRO A 112 0.08 -17.42 12.79
CA PRO A 112 0.23 -18.22 14.00
C PRO A 112 0.43 -17.40 15.29
N PHE A 113 1.08 -16.23 15.19
CA PHE A 113 1.31 -15.32 16.33
C PHE A 113 0.06 -14.53 16.72
N ILE A 114 -0.86 -14.32 15.77
CA ILE A 114 -2.17 -13.75 16.06
C ILE A 114 -3.06 -14.82 16.71
N GLN A 115 -3.10 -16.02 16.13
CA GLN A 115 -3.89 -17.15 16.63
C GLN A 115 -3.52 -17.57 18.06
N ASN A 116 -2.24 -17.47 18.43
CA ASN A 116 -1.77 -17.79 19.77
C ASN A 116 -1.82 -16.60 20.76
N GLY A 117 -2.29 -15.43 20.32
CA GLY A 117 -2.45 -14.23 21.15
C GLY A 117 -1.17 -13.43 21.41
N THR A 118 -0.06 -13.71 20.72
CA THR A 118 1.16 -12.87 20.79
C THR A 118 0.89 -11.46 20.26
N PHE A 119 0.11 -11.38 19.18
CA PHE A 119 -0.46 -10.13 18.67
C PHE A 119 -1.98 -10.25 18.64
N LYS A 120 -2.67 -9.15 18.95
CA LYS A 120 -4.14 -9.07 18.82
C LYS A 120 -4.57 -9.16 17.37
N ASP A 121 -3.89 -8.41 16.51
CA ASP A 121 -4.17 -8.25 15.09
C ASP A 121 -2.87 -7.83 14.36
N GLY A 122 -2.96 -7.68 13.04
CA GLY A 122 -1.88 -7.17 12.22
C GLY A 122 -1.53 -5.72 12.59
N TYR A 123 -2.53 -4.91 12.95
CA TYR A 123 -2.34 -3.50 13.26
C TYR A 123 -1.42 -3.31 14.46
N GLN A 124 -1.61 -4.09 15.54
CA GLN A 124 -0.72 -4.10 16.69
C GLN A 124 0.71 -4.45 16.29
N HIS A 125 0.91 -5.47 15.46
CA HIS A 125 2.24 -5.78 14.96
C HIS A 125 2.81 -4.62 14.14
N PHE A 126 2.01 -4.02 13.26
CA PHE A 126 2.44 -2.96 12.37
C PHE A 126 2.93 -1.73 13.15
N VAL A 127 2.15 -1.24 14.11
CA VAL A 127 2.52 -0.05 14.89
C VAL A 127 3.74 -0.31 15.80
N LYS A 128 3.88 -1.51 16.36
CA LYS A 128 5.01 -1.85 17.24
C LYS A 128 6.30 -2.13 16.47
N PHE A 129 6.19 -2.84 15.35
CA PHE A 129 7.33 -3.41 14.61
C PHE A 129 7.28 -3.08 13.12
N GLY A 130 6.16 -3.36 12.45
CA GLY A 130 6.07 -3.35 10.98
C GLY A 130 6.48 -2.04 10.33
N ALA A 131 6.08 -0.89 10.88
CA ALA A 131 6.47 0.43 10.39
C ALA A 131 8.00 0.64 10.45
N LYS A 132 8.65 0.26 11.55
CA LYS A 132 10.11 0.34 11.72
C LYS A 132 10.85 -0.63 10.81
N GLU A 133 10.23 -1.78 10.53
CA GLU A 133 10.70 -2.78 9.58
C GLU A 133 10.42 -2.40 8.11
N ARG A 134 9.87 -1.20 7.85
CA ARG A 134 9.52 -0.69 6.52
C ARG A 134 8.54 -1.61 5.75
N ARG A 135 7.67 -2.31 6.47
CA ARG A 135 6.61 -3.12 5.87
C ARG A 135 5.52 -2.22 5.31
N PHE A 136 4.88 -2.68 4.25
CA PHE A 136 3.83 -1.92 3.59
C PHE A 136 2.55 -2.07 4.39
N GLY A 137 2.00 -0.95 4.86
CA GLY A 137 0.69 -0.90 5.52
C GLY A 137 -0.48 -1.00 4.55
N THR A 138 -0.26 -0.68 3.28
CA THR A 138 -1.26 -0.71 2.19
C THR A 138 -0.61 -1.21 0.90
N SER A 139 -1.39 -1.40 -0.16
CA SER A 139 -0.86 -1.73 -1.50
C SER A 139 0.05 -0.65 -2.10
N PHE A 140 0.11 0.56 -1.53
CA PHE A 140 1.00 1.62 -2.03
C PHE A 140 2.47 1.31 -1.71
N PHE A 141 3.31 1.26 -2.73
CA PHE A 141 4.73 0.95 -2.60
C PHE A 141 5.56 2.16 -2.15
N GLU A 142 5.38 2.55 -0.88
CA GLU A 142 5.96 3.78 -0.33
C GLU A 142 7.49 3.86 -0.44
N THR A 143 8.21 2.79 -0.12
CA THR A 143 9.68 2.79 -0.18
C THR A 143 10.19 3.15 -1.57
N GLU A 144 9.52 2.68 -2.62
CA GLU A 144 9.89 3.02 -3.99
C GLU A 144 9.49 4.45 -4.34
N TYR A 145 8.31 4.90 -3.90
CA TYR A 145 7.86 6.26 -4.09
C TYR A 145 8.84 7.26 -3.46
N LEU A 146 9.26 7.07 -2.20
CA LEU A 146 10.24 7.92 -1.52
C LEU A 146 11.61 7.91 -2.22
N LYS A 147 12.03 6.76 -2.77
CA LYS A 147 13.27 6.66 -3.54
C LYS A 147 13.24 7.48 -4.83
N LYS A 148 12.09 7.48 -5.54
CA LYS A 148 11.88 8.27 -6.76
C LYS A 148 11.68 9.77 -6.48
N ASN A 149 11.31 10.11 -5.25
CA ASN A 149 10.92 11.45 -4.82
C ASN A 149 11.73 11.90 -3.59
N PRO A 150 13.07 12.08 -3.71
CA PRO A 150 13.92 12.44 -2.57
C PRO A 150 13.58 13.82 -2.00
N ASP A 151 12.93 14.68 -2.77
CA ASP A 151 12.48 16.02 -2.39
C ASP A 151 11.42 16.01 -1.29
N ILE A 152 10.58 14.95 -1.18
CA ILE A 152 9.53 14.87 -0.17
C ILE A 152 9.94 14.12 1.10
N VAL A 153 11.08 13.42 1.08
CA VAL A 153 11.62 12.68 2.23
C VAL A 153 11.79 13.56 3.48
N PRO A 154 12.31 14.80 3.42
CA PRO A 154 12.39 15.67 4.60
C PRO A 154 11.03 16.00 5.22
N PHE A 155 9.97 16.08 4.43
CA PHE A 155 8.62 16.38 4.90
C PHE A 155 7.97 15.17 5.58
N VAL A 156 8.23 13.96 5.08
CA VAL A 156 7.82 12.71 5.75
C VAL A 156 8.60 12.50 7.06
N ASN A 157 9.91 12.71 7.03
CA ASN A 157 10.77 12.57 8.21
C ASN A 157 10.42 13.58 9.31
N SER A 158 10.09 14.82 8.93
CA SER A 158 9.66 15.84 9.89
C SER A 158 8.23 15.65 10.39
N GLY A 159 7.45 14.71 9.82
CA GLY A 159 6.04 14.52 10.17
C GLY A 159 5.10 15.55 9.55
N THR A 160 5.59 16.43 8.67
CA THR A 160 4.74 17.34 7.88
C THR A 160 3.78 16.54 7.00
N PHE A 161 4.29 15.47 6.38
CA PHE A 161 3.49 14.38 5.87
C PHE A 161 3.59 13.17 6.79
N THR A 162 2.46 12.52 6.96
CA THR A 162 2.26 11.25 7.65
C THR A 162 3.11 10.16 7.01
N THR A 163 3.03 10.07 5.68
CA THR A 163 3.69 9.08 4.81
C THR A 163 3.91 9.68 3.41
N GLY A 164 4.75 9.03 2.59
CA GLY A 164 4.82 9.29 1.16
C GLY A 164 3.51 9.00 0.43
N ARG A 165 2.69 8.08 0.95
CA ARG A 165 1.34 7.82 0.44
C ARG A 165 0.43 9.02 0.63
N GLU A 166 0.44 9.67 1.80
CA GLU A 166 -0.34 10.91 2.01
C GLU A 166 0.06 11.97 0.97
N HIS A 167 1.36 12.18 0.77
CA HIS A 167 1.84 13.11 -0.24
C HIS A 167 1.31 12.75 -1.63
N TYR A 168 1.42 11.49 -2.04
CA TYR A 168 0.92 11.05 -3.34
C TYR A 168 -0.59 11.28 -3.48
N MET A 169 -1.38 10.86 -2.50
CA MET A 169 -2.84 10.99 -2.52
C MET A 169 -3.31 12.45 -2.50
N LYS A 170 -2.55 13.38 -1.94
CA LYS A 170 -2.94 14.81 -1.93
C LYS A 170 -2.40 15.61 -3.10
N PHE A 171 -1.19 15.29 -3.56
CA PHE A 171 -0.44 16.10 -4.53
C PHE A 171 0.10 15.25 -5.66
N GLY A 172 0.90 14.24 -5.33
CA GLY A 172 1.71 13.53 -6.33
C GLY A 172 0.91 12.82 -7.43
N GLN A 173 -0.34 12.42 -7.17
CA GLN A 173 -1.22 11.82 -8.18
C GLN A 173 -1.65 12.78 -9.30
N PHE A 174 -1.44 14.09 -9.11
CA PHE A 174 -1.75 15.18 -10.05
C PHE A 174 -0.48 15.83 -10.62
N GLU A 175 0.70 15.28 -10.32
CA GLU A 175 1.98 15.81 -10.78
C GLU A 175 2.55 14.92 -11.90
N PRO A 176 2.66 15.41 -13.16
CA PRO A 176 3.08 14.58 -14.29
C PRO A 176 4.48 13.95 -14.16
N SER A 177 5.34 14.55 -13.33
CA SER A 177 6.69 14.06 -13.05
C SER A 177 6.75 12.95 -12.00
N ARG A 178 5.62 12.64 -11.34
CA ARG A 178 5.56 11.60 -10.31
C ARG A 178 4.79 10.39 -10.80
N SER A 179 5.24 9.23 -10.33
CA SER A 179 4.59 7.95 -10.57
C SER A 179 4.48 7.19 -9.27
N ALA A 180 3.40 6.44 -9.08
CA ALA A 180 3.24 5.49 -7.97
C ALA A 180 3.20 4.06 -8.48
N THR A 181 3.53 3.13 -7.58
CA THR A 181 3.39 1.70 -7.80
C THR A 181 2.44 1.14 -6.74
N PHE A 182 1.45 0.36 -7.18
CA PHE A 182 0.55 -0.39 -6.33
C PHE A 182 0.81 -1.88 -6.48
N VAL A 183 0.90 -2.58 -5.37
CA VAL A 183 1.32 -3.99 -5.31
C VAL A 183 0.29 -4.82 -4.55
N GLY A 184 0.13 -6.09 -4.95
CA GLY A 184 -0.61 -7.08 -4.18
C GLY A 184 0.30 -7.90 -3.28
N THR A 185 -0.13 -9.12 -2.98
CA THR A 185 0.43 -10.01 -1.97
C THR A 185 0.75 -11.38 -2.58
N SER A 186 0.94 -12.42 -1.76
CA SER A 186 1.14 -13.78 -2.26
C SER A 186 -0.19 -14.56 -2.29
N GLY A 187 -1.26 -13.89 -2.70
CA GLY A 187 -2.64 -14.34 -2.61
C GLY A 187 -3.45 -13.75 -3.76
N ASN A 188 -4.79 -13.91 -3.72
CA ASN A 188 -5.65 -13.29 -4.72
C ASN A 188 -5.96 -11.86 -4.28
N ASP A 189 -5.56 -10.89 -5.08
CA ASP A 189 -5.63 -9.48 -4.76
C ASP A 189 -6.53 -8.70 -5.73
N ILE A 190 -7.13 -7.62 -5.24
CA ILE A 190 -7.73 -6.59 -6.07
C ILE A 190 -6.86 -5.35 -5.93
N VAL A 191 -6.11 -5.00 -6.97
CA VAL A 191 -5.11 -3.93 -6.95
C VAL A 191 -5.55 -2.80 -7.87
N PRO A 192 -6.19 -1.75 -7.32
CA PRO A 192 -6.54 -0.57 -8.10
C PRO A 192 -5.33 0.34 -8.31
N GLY A 193 -5.12 0.77 -9.55
CA GLY A 193 -4.27 1.89 -9.88
C GLY A 193 -4.94 3.19 -9.47
N ILE A 194 -4.39 3.88 -8.47
CA ILE A 194 -4.94 5.14 -7.98
C ILE A 194 -4.08 6.29 -8.51
N GLY A 195 -4.70 7.20 -9.25
CA GLY A 195 -4.09 8.45 -9.68
C GLY A 195 -4.57 8.91 -11.05
N THR A 196 -4.12 10.11 -11.45
CA THR A 196 -4.51 10.72 -12.72
C THR A 196 -3.39 10.72 -13.76
N GLU A 197 -2.17 10.39 -13.34
CA GLU A 197 -0.95 10.41 -14.15
C GLU A 197 -0.41 8.98 -14.36
N ASN A 198 0.91 8.77 -14.21
CA ASN A 198 1.55 7.47 -14.46
C ASN A 198 1.45 6.56 -13.24
N VAL A 199 0.81 5.40 -13.39
CA VAL A 199 0.67 4.40 -12.32
C VAL A 199 1.19 3.06 -12.79
N GLU A 200 1.88 2.36 -11.91
CA GLU A 200 2.28 0.98 -12.12
C GLU A 200 1.49 0.05 -11.19
N ILE A 201 1.02 -1.07 -11.72
CA ILE A 201 0.16 -2.00 -11.01
C ILE A 201 0.78 -3.41 -11.10
N ILE A 202 0.96 -4.05 -9.94
CA ILE A 202 1.60 -5.36 -9.80
C ILE A 202 0.70 -6.21 -8.90
N GLY A 203 0.26 -7.39 -9.35
CA GLY A 203 -0.62 -8.24 -8.53
C GLY A 203 0.13 -9.04 -7.47
N VAL A 204 1.39 -9.37 -7.71
CA VAL A 204 2.17 -10.24 -6.83
C VAL A 204 2.88 -9.47 -5.71
N LYS A 205 3.26 -10.21 -4.66
CA LYS A 205 4.06 -9.70 -3.56
C LYS A 205 5.42 -9.18 -4.04
N VAL A 206 5.73 -7.95 -3.62
CA VAL A 206 7.06 -7.35 -3.82
C VAL A 206 7.70 -6.90 -2.51
N SER A 207 9.02 -6.78 -2.52
CA SER A 207 9.80 -6.13 -1.47
C SER A 207 10.92 -5.27 -2.06
N VAL A 208 11.69 -4.64 -1.18
CA VAL A 208 12.93 -3.93 -1.55
C VAL A 208 14.08 -4.65 -0.89
N GLU A 209 15.05 -5.09 -1.69
CA GLU A 209 16.24 -5.74 -1.18
C GLU A 209 17.12 -4.74 -0.42
N TYR A 210 17.45 -5.05 0.83
CA TYR A 210 18.17 -4.15 1.74
C TYR A 210 19.54 -3.69 1.24
N ALA A 211 20.26 -4.54 0.51
CA ALA A 211 21.65 -4.28 0.13
C ALA A 211 21.79 -3.23 -1.00
N TYR A 212 20.86 -3.21 -1.95
CA TYR A 212 20.96 -2.38 -3.16
C TYR A 212 19.72 -1.52 -3.42
N GLY A 213 18.65 -1.69 -2.62
CA GLY A 213 17.41 -0.96 -2.78
C GLY A 213 16.68 -1.30 -4.09
N ALA A 214 16.94 -2.48 -4.67
CA ALA A 214 16.28 -2.96 -5.86
C ALA A 214 14.95 -3.63 -5.50
N ARG A 215 13.97 -3.54 -6.39
CA ARG A 215 12.70 -4.27 -6.24
C ARG A 215 12.97 -5.77 -6.30
N SER A 216 12.33 -6.52 -5.42
CA SER A 216 12.25 -7.97 -5.45
C SER A 216 10.81 -8.43 -5.64
N TYR A 217 10.62 -9.48 -6.43
CA TYR A 217 9.36 -10.20 -6.56
C TYR A 217 9.41 -11.41 -5.63
N ASP A 218 8.68 -11.34 -4.53
CA ASP A 218 8.70 -12.37 -3.48
C ASP A 218 7.64 -13.45 -3.70
N SER A 219 6.71 -13.21 -4.64
CA SER A 219 5.84 -14.23 -5.24
C SER A 219 5.93 -14.19 -6.76
N GLY A 220 5.76 -15.35 -7.39
CA GLY A 220 5.71 -15.52 -8.84
C GLY A 220 4.29 -15.56 -9.43
N GLY A 221 3.23 -15.34 -8.64
CA GLY A 221 1.85 -15.36 -9.15
C GLY A 221 1.24 -16.75 -9.34
N SER A 222 1.94 -17.82 -8.93
CA SER A 222 1.43 -19.18 -9.10
C SER A 222 0.35 -19.50 -8.07
N ASN A 223 -0.81 -19.94 -8.54
CA ASN A 223 -2.10 -20.07 -7.85
C ASN A 223 -2.67 -18.74 -7.35
N GLU A 224 -2.30 -17.62 -7.98
CA GLU A 224 -2.84 -16.28 -7.69
C GLU A 224 -3.76 -15.85 -8.85
N PHE A 225 -4.96 -15.39 -8.51
CA PHE A 225 -5.98 -14.89 -9.43
C PHE A 225 -6.26 -13.43 -9.08
N ASP A 226 -5.39 -12.55 -9.57
CA ASP A 226 -5.44 -11.14 -9.22
C ASP A 226 -6.33 -10.36 -10.17
N THR A 227 -6.90 -9.26 -9.67
CA THR A 227 -7.60 -8.26 -10.47
C THR A 227 -6.84 -6.95 -10.41
N LEU A 228 -6.24 -6.55 -11.53
CA LEU A 228 -5.49 -5.31 -11.68
C LEU A 228 -6.36 -4.30 -12.41
N ILE A 229 -6.66 -3.17 -11.76
CA ILE A 229 -7.66 -2.22 -12.28
C ILE A 229 -6.96 -0.92 -12.68
N GLY A 230 -6.98 -0.60 -13.98
CA GLY A 230 -6.51 0.68 -14.50
C GLY A 230 -7.30 1.89 -13.97
N GLY A 231 -6.60 3.00 -13.82
CA GLY A 231 -7.14 4.30 -13.49
C GLY A 231 -7.51 5.13 -14.73
N ILE A 232 -7.52 6.45 -14.57
CA ILE A 232 -7.80 7.38 -15.68
C ILE A 232 -6.54 7.79 -16.45
N GLY A 233 -5.37 7.58 -15.82
CA GLY A 233 -4.07 7.98 -16.32
C GLY A 233 -3.38 6.87 -17.11
N ARG A 234 -2.07 6.97 -17.30
CA ARG A 234 -1.30 5.94 -18.01
C ARG A 234 -0.95 4.82 -17.04
N ASP A 235 -1.58 3.66 -17.22
CA ASP A 235 -1.34 2.51 -16.39
C ASP A 235 -0.33 1.55 -17.01
N LYS A 236 0.58 1.03 -16.19
CA LYS A 236 1.49 -0.04 -16.55
C LYS A 236 1.23 -1.27 -15.68
N PHE A 237 0.63 -2.29 -16.28
CA PHE A 237 0.41 -3.60 -15.65
C PHE A 237 1.68 -4.44 -15.77
N VAL A 238 2.29 -4.85 -14.66
CA VAL A 238 3.55 -5.60 -14.69
C VAL A 238 3.28 -7.08 -14.46
N LEU A 239 3.44 -7.86 -15.54
CA LEU A 239 3.31 -9.33 -15.56
C LEU A 239 4.65 -10.03 -15.82
N GLY A 240 5.73 -9.26 -15.88
CA GLY A 240 7.09 -9.76 -15.84
C GLY A 240 8.12 -8.65 -15.83
N ASP A 241 9.30 -8.93 -15.28
CA ASP A 241 10.43 -8.01 -15.28
C ASP A 241 11.77 -8.76 -15.20
N TYR A 242 12.85 -8.00 -15.40
CA TYR A 242 14.21 -8.48 -15.24
C TYR A 242 14.74 -8.12 -13.84
N GLN A 243 15.08 -9.13 -13.04
CA GLN A 243 15.50 -8.93 -11.65
C GLN A 243 17.03 -8.98 -11.53
N LEU A 244 17.64 -7.80 -11.39
CA LEU A 244 19.07 -7.67 -11.15
C LEU A 244 19.39 -8.16 -9.72
N PHE A 245 20.06 -9.30 -9.62
CA PHE A 245 20.75 -9.81 -8.41
C PHE A 245 19.90 -10.37 -7.27
N ALA A 246 18.89 -11.21 -7.53
CA ALA A 246 18.31 -12.04 -6.48
C ALA A 246 19.34 -13.09 -5.99
N ARG A 247 20.15 -12.74 -4.99
CA ARG A 247 20.98 -13.73 -4.27
C ARG A 247 20.01 -14.70 -3.60
N ASN A 248 19.88 -15.90 -4.16
CA ASN A 248 19.09 -17.06 -3.68
C ASN A 248 17.76 -17.36 -4.42
N LEU A 249 17.41 -16.67 -5.51
CA LEU A 249 16.40 -17.21 -6.43
C LEU A 249 17.10 -18.01 -7.55
N PRO A 250 16.56 -19.17 -7.96
CA PRO A 250 17.18 -20.02 -8.99
C PRO A 250 17.25 -19.36 -10.38
N SER A 251 16.64 -18.18 -10.58
CA SER A 251 16.67 -17.45 -11.83
C SER A 251 16.60 -15.93 -11.60
N PRO A 252 17.41 -15.09 -12.27
CA PRO A 252 17.32 -13.62 -12.22
C PRO A 252 16.11 -13.05 -12.99
N LEU A 253 15.09 -13.88 -13.21
CA LEU A 253 13.98 -13.65 -14.13
C LEU A 253 12.68 -13.67 -13.33
N ALA A 254 11.88 -12.61 -13.45
CA ALA A 254 10.53 -12.58 -12.90
C ALA A 254 9.54 -12.76 -14.05
N GLU A 255 9.35 -14.01 -14.49
CA GLU A 255 8.13 -14.38 -15.21
C GLU A 255 7.03 -14.56 -14.17
N LEU A 256 5.95 -13.77 -14.26
CA LEU A 256 4.85 -13.82 -13.30
C LEU A 256 3.68 -14.61 -13.88
N TYR A 257 2.89 -15.22 -12.99
CA TYR A 257 1.74 -16.06 -13.30
C TYR A 257 2.10 -17.30 -14.15
N ILE A 258 3.25 -17.92 -13.86
CA ILE A 258 3.62 -19.21 -14.44
C ILE A 258 2.97 -20.36 -13.64
N GLY A 259 2.28 -21.26 -14.35
CA GLY A 259 1.44 -22.31 -13.76
C GLY A 259 -0.02 -21.87 -13.59
N PRO A 260 -0.78 -22.53 -12.69
CA PRO A 260 -2.17 -22.14 -12.39
C PRO A 260 -2.23 -20.69 -11.88
N GLY A 261 -3.30 -19.94 -12.17
CA GLY A 261 -3.41 -18.52 -11.83
C GLY A 261 -3.32 -17.61 -13.07
N PHE A 262 -3.70 -16.34 -12.94
CA PHE A 262 -3.53 -15.28 -13.97
C PHE A 262 -3.95 -13.92 -13.41
N ALA A 263 -3.46 -12.83 -14.04
CA ALA A 263 -3.97 -11.49 -13.79
C ALA A 263 -5.19 -11.18 -14.67
N THR A 264 -6.32 -10.82 -14.06
CA THR A 264 -7.42 -10.13 -14.75
C THR A 264 -7.10 -8.65 -14.81
N ILE A 265 -7.07 -8.07 -16.01
CA ILE A 265 -6.85 -6.64 -16.22
C ILE A 265 -8.20 -5.99 -16.54
N GLN A 266 -8.59 -5.02 -15.73
CA GLN A 266 -9.78 -4.19 -15.91
C GLN A 266 -9.39 -2.77 -16.29
N ASN A 267 -10.28 -2.09 -17.01
CA ASN A 267 -10.11 -0.70 -17.47
C ASN A 267 -8.86 -0.45 -18.32
N PHE A 268 -8.45 -1.42 -19.14
CA PHE A 268 -7.33 -1.23 -20.06
C PHE A 268 -7.71 -0.33 -21.24
N THR A 269 -6.97 0.76 -21.42
CA THR A 269 -7.15 1.75 -22.48
C THR A 269 -6.03 1.65 -23.51
N LYS A 270 -6.33 1.05 -24.68
CA LYS A 270 -5.37 0.92 -25.80
C LYS A 270 -4.78 2.26 -26.23
N GLY A 271 -3.47 2.32 -26.44
CA GLY A 271 -2.73 3.54 -26.80
C GLY A 271 -2.44 4.49 -25.64
N GLN A 272 -2.97 4.21 -24.44
CA GLN A 272 -2.70 4.94 -23.20
C GLN A 272 -1.93 4.05 -22.21
N ASP A 273 -2.44 2.85 -22.00
CA ASP A 273 -1.91 1.88 -21.03
C ASP A 273 -0.97 0.90 -21.69
N SER A 274 -0.22 0.19 -20.84
CA SER A 274 0.73 -0.82 -21.28
C SER A 274 0.78 -2.02 -20.35
N ILE A 275 1.12 -3.18 -20.91
CA ILE A 275 1.37 -4.40 -20.16
C ILE A 275 2.83 -4.79 -20.36
N GLN A 276 3.56 -4.92 -19.27
CA GLN A 276 4.96 -5.32 -19.25
C GLN A 276 5.09 -6.81 -19.05
N PHE A 277 5.87 -7.45 -19.93
CA PHE A 277 6.19 -8.86 -19.88
C PHE A 277 7.69 -9.08 -19.88
N PHE A 278 8.10 -10.27 -19.43
CA PHE A 278 9.46 -10.74 -19.56
C PHE A 278 9.71 -11.39 -20.93
N GLY A 279 10.92 -11.21 -21.47
CA GLY A 279 11.37 -11.88 -22.69
C GLY A 279 10.94 -11.20 -23.99
N SER A 280 10.35 -11.96 -24.92
CA SER A 280 9.97 -11.52 -26.26
C SER A 280 8.52 -11.88 -26.57
N LEU A 281 7.83 -11.03 -27.32
CA LEU A 281 6.46 -11.26 -27.80
C LEU A 281 6.30 -12.60 -28.55
N ALA A 282 7.37 -13.12 -29.15
CA ALA A 282 7.33 -14.41 -29.85
C ALA A 282 6.95 -15.60 -28.95
N HIS A 283 7.11 -15.49 -27.63
CA HIS A 283 6.75 -16.55 -26.68
C HIS A 283 5.33 -16.41 -26.13
N TYR A 284 4.54 -15.47 -26.67
CA TYR A 284 3.19 -15.16 -26.20
C TYR A 284 2.19 -15.22 -27.34
N ILE A 285 1.01 -15.73 -27.02
CA ILE A 285 -0.12 -15.85 -27.95
C ILE A 285 -1.28 -15.06 -27.36
N LEU A 286 -1.85 -14.18 -28.18
CA LEU A 286 -3.00 -13.35 -27.82
C LEU A 286 -4.20 -13.84 -28.63
N PHE A 287 -5.30 -14.16 -27.95
CA PHE A 287 -6.51 -14.63 -28.62
C PHE A 287 -7.78 -14.24 -27.85
N PRO A 288 -8.88 -13.93 -28.56
CA PRO A 288 -10.14 -13.63 -27.93
C PRO A 288 -10.73 -14.88 -27.25
N ILE A 289 -11.35 -14.66 -26.10
CA ILE A 289 -12.07 -15.69 -25.33
C ILE A 289 -13.48 -15.18 -24.96
N ASN A 290 -14.28 -16.03 -24.32
CA ASN A 290 -15.61 -15.67 -23.82
C ASN A 290 -16.51 -15.05 -24.90
N ASN A 291 -16.60 -15.71 -26.06
CA ASN A 291 -17.33 -15.23 -27.25
C ASN A 291 -16.85 -13.86 -27.75
N ASN A 292 -15.54 -13.66 -27.83
CA ASN A 292 -14.89 -12.40 -28.23
C ASN A 292 -15.15 -11.21 -27.29
N ARG A 293 -15.55 -11.47 -26.04
CA ARG A 293 -15.70 -10.43 -25.03
C ARG A 293 -14.35 -9.99 -24.47
N ASP A 294 -13.49 -10.94 -24.12
CA ASP A 294 -12.24 -10.69 -23.42
C ASP A 294 -11.03 -11.15 -24.27
N LEU A 295 -9.84 -10.66 -23.94
CA LEU A 295 -8.59 -11.07 -24.59
C LEU A 295 -7.72 -11.85 -23.61
N ALA A 296 -7.40 -13.10 -23.94
CA ALA A 296 -6.43 -13.88 -23.19
C ALA A 296 -5.02 -13.66 -23.75
N ILE A 297 -4.04 -13.64 -22.85
CA ILE A 297 -2.61 -13.65 -23.17
C ILE A 297 -2.03 -14.90 -22.51
N GLN A 298 -1.46 -15.77 -23.34
CA GLN A 298 -0.94 -17.07 -22.94
C GLN A 298 0.52 -17.20 -23.34
N THR A 299 1.33 -17.89 -22.53
CA THR A 299 2.69 -18.28 -22.91
C THR A 299 2.67 -19.41 -23.94
N GLU A 300 3.79 -19.65 -24.62
CA GLU A 300 3.99 -20.82 -25.49
C GLU A 300 3.85 -22.18 -24.76
N ARG A 301 3.89 -22.17 -23.42
CA ARG A 301 3.70 -23.34 -22.55
C ARG A 301 2.26 -23.53 -22.09
N PHE A 302 1.34 -22.73 -22.64
CA PHE A 302 -0.10 -22.75 -22.33
C PHE A 302 -0.49 -22.21 -20.95
N ASP A 303 0.42 -21.52 -20.25
CA ASP A 303 0.06 -20.78 -19.04
C ASP A 303 -0.66 -19.48 -19.44
N THR A 304 -1.88 -19.28 -18.95
CA THR A 304 -2.56 -17.97 -19.12
C THR A 304 -1.94 -17.01 -18.13
N VAL A 305 -1.35 -15.92 -18.60
CA VAL A 305 -0.71 -14.93 -17.72
C VAL A 305 -1.61 -13.71 -17.51
N ALA A 306 -2.49 -13.42 -18.47
CA ALA A 306 -3.41 -12.29 -18.39
C ALA A 306 -4.75 -12.57 -19.09
N VAL A 307 -5.80 -11.95 -18.57
CA VAL A 307 -7.09 -11.78 -19.25
C VAL A 307 -7.47 -10.30 -19.19
N ILE A 308 -7.59 -9.64 -20.35
CA ILE A 308 -8.09 -8.26 -20.44
C ILE A 308 -9.60 -8.30 -20.59
N GLU A 309 -10.31 -7.86 -19.54
CA GLU A 309 -11.77 -7.82 -19.53
C GLU A 309 -12.29 -6.79 -20.55
N GLY A 310 -13.25 -7.20 -21.39
CA GLY A 310 -13.76 -6.36 -22.47
C GLY A 310 -12.77 -6.16 -23.64
N GLY A 311 -11.61 -6.82 -23.58
CA GLY A 311 -10.51 -6.64 -24.54
C GLY A 311 -10.64 -7.43 -25.83
N GLY A 312 -11.71 -8.20 -26.07
CA GLY A 312 -11.75 -9.21 -27.14
C GLY A 312 -11.56 -8.68 -28.58
N ASN A 313 -11.75 -7.38 -28.80
CA ASN A 313 -11.50 -6.71 -30.10
C ASN A 313 -10.18 -5.92 -30.13
N LEU A 314 -9.37 -5.98 -29.08
CA LEU A 314 -8.09 -5.28 -29.04
C LEU A 314 -7.07 -5.96 -29.96
N SER A 315 -6.25 -5.12 -30.58
CA SER A 315 -5.02 -5.55 -31.24
C SER A 315 -3.89 -4.75 -30.62
N LEU A 316 -3.03 -5.42 -29.86
CA LEU A 316 -1.94 -4.79 -29.12
C LEU A 316 -0.66 -4.82 -29.94
N ASN A 317 0.11 -3.73 -29.90
CA ASN A 317 1.38 -3.62 -30.60
C ASN A 317 2.54 -3.59 -29.62
N LEU A 318 3.72 -3.99 -30.11
CA LEU A 318 4.97 -3.79 -29.38
C LEU A 318 5.25 -2.29 -29.26
N LEU A 319 5.44 -1.81 -28.03
CA LEU A 319 5.72 -0.40 -27.77
C LEU A 319 7.24 -0.10 -27.79
N PRO A 320 7.63 1.15 -28.08
CA PRO A 320 9.01 1.63 -27.91
C PRO A 320 9.51 1.40 -26.48
N GLY A 321 10.79 1.08 -26.32
CA GLY A 321 11.39 0.77 -25.01
C GLY A 321 11.42 -0.72 -24.66
N SER A 322 10.86 -1.57 -25.52
CA SER A 322 11.06 -3.02 -25.46
C SER A 322 12.54 -3.39 -25.68
N SER A 323 13.03 -4.37 -24.94
CA SER A 323 14.37 -4.94 -25.02
C SER A 323 14.29 -6.46 -25.16
N PRO A 324 15.42 -7.16 -25.41
CA PRO A 324 15.43 -8.62 -25.43
C PRO A 324 15.06 -9.29 -24.11
N THR A 325 15.05 -8.54 -22.99
CA THR A 325 14.76 -9.08 -21.65
C THR A 325 13.39 -8.66 -21.13
N LYS A 326 12.78 -7.60 -21.65
CA LYS A 326 11.44 -7.16 -21.28
C LYS A 326 10.78 -6.42 -22.43
N PHE A 327 9.47 -6.58 -22.59
CA PHE A 327 8.73 -5.87 -23.63
C PHE A 327 7.40 -5.33 -23.12
N LEU A 328 6.85 -4.37 -23.87
CA LEU A 328 5.61 -3.68 -23.54
C LEU A 328 4.60 -3.87 -24.69
N LEU A 329 3.36 -4.17 -24.33
CA LEU A 329 2.22 -4.20 -25.24
C LEU A 329 1.22 -3.08 -24.92
N GLY A 330 0.68 -2.42 -25.94
CA GLY A 330 -0.40 -1.43 -25.80
C GLY A 330 -1.03 -0.98 -27.12
#